data_AF-L7JQY1-F1
#
_entry.id   AF-L7JQY1-F1
#
_cell.length_a   1.000
_cell.length_b   1.000
_cell.length_c   1.000
_cell.angle_alpha   90.00
_cell.angle_beta   90.00
_cell.angle_gamma   90.00
#
_symmetry.space_group_name_H-M   'P 1'
#
loop_
_entity.id
_entity.type
_entity.pdbx_description
1 polymer ?
#
loop_
_entity_poly.entity_id
_entity_poly.type
_entity_poly.pdbx_seq_one_letter_code
_entity_poly.pdbx_strand_id
1 'polypeptide(L)'
;MDTHSSLYKISTLSKNKLDQLIGAFKNISNTPLLIYGPTGTGKSFHIRSIAAMLDMQLEYVMEPDKFSGKTLFKKHVIYIDTDDIRDLRNMPRNNVVIESRCISSVGRERNAMLIKFGKVSAIKIRKVLREYTESTTTTRRLNRACTTNEVL
;
A
#
# COMPACT_ATOMS: atom_id res chain seq x y z
N MET A 1 4.47 17.58 6.51
CA MET A 1 4.21 17.31 5.08
C MET A 1 2.90 16.55 4.99
N ASP A 2 1.90 17.06 4.25
CA ASP A 2 0.63 16.36 4.06
C ASP A 2 0.86 15.07 3.26
N THR A 3 0.96 13.95 3.97
CA THR A 3 1.09 12.58 3.42
C THR A 3 0.00 12.26 2.40
N HIS A 4 -1.18 12.86 2.57
CA HIS A 4 -2.29 12.78 1.63
C HIS A 4 -1.95 13.36 0.24
N SER A 5 -1.35 14.56 0.18
CA SER A 5 -1.04 15.23 -1.10
C SER A 5 0.17 14.60 -1.79
N SER A 6 1.12 14.06 -1.02
CA SER A 6 2.32 13.43 -1.58
C SER A 6 2.01 12.12 -2.30
N LEU A 7 1.09 11.30 -1.80
CA LEU A 7 0.76 10.00 -2.41
C LEU A 7 0.19 10.14 -3.83
N TYR A 8 -0.69 11.13 -4.07
CA TYR A 8 -1.25 11.36 -5.42
C TYR A 8 -0.20 11.79 -6.45
N LYS A 9 0.88 12.44 -6.02
CA LYS A 9 1.98 12.87 -6.89
C LYS A 9 2.83 11.67 -7.32
N ILE A 10 3.24 10.86 -6.34
CA ILE A 10 4.16 9.74 -6.56
C ILE A 10 3.48 8.42 -6.95
N SER A 11 2.15 8.38 -7.05
CA SER A 11 1.41 7.18 -7.41
C SER A 11 1.47 6.88 -8.91
N THR A 12 1.63 5.61 -9.25
CA THR A 12 1.51 5.10 -10.63
C THR A 12 0.05 4.77 -11.01
N LEU A 13 -0.88 4.79 -10.04
CA LEU A 13 -2.30 4.57 -10.25
C LEU A 13 -2.98 5.85 -10.78
N SER A 14 -4.12 5.69 -11.44
CA SER A 14 -4.99 6.84 -11.71
C SER A 14 -5.63 7.31 -10.40
N LYS A 15 -6.01 8.60 -10.34
CA LYS A 15 -6.70 9.19 -9.18
C LYS A 15 -7.88 8.33 -8.72
N ASN A 16 -8.80 8.00 -9.62
CA ASN A 16 -9.98 7.18 -9.30
C ASN A 16 -9.62 5.81 -8.70
N LYS A 17 -8.53 5.20 -9.17
CA LYS A 17 -8.10 3.88 -8.69
C LYS A 17 -7.40 3.96 -7.34
N LEU A 18 -6.66 5.05 -7.11
CA LEU A 18 -6.11 5.36 -5.80
C LEU A 18 -7.23 5.66 -4.80
N ASP A 19 -8.25 6.43 -5.19
CA ASP A 19 -9.44 6.71 -4.37
C ASP A 19 -10.20 5.42 -4.01
N GLN A 20 -10.38 4.52 -4.98
CA GLN A 20 -10.94 3.19 -4.74
C GLN A 20 -10.11 2.39 -3.72
N LEU A 21 -8.78 2.40 -3.86
CA LEU A 21 -7.90 1.69 -2.93
C LEU A 21 -7.95 2.30 -1.53
N ILE A 22 -7.94 3.62 -1.40
CA ILE A 22 -8.09 4.31 -0.11
C ILE A 22 -9.44 3.98 0.52
N GLY A 23 -10.53 3.98 -0.27
CA GLY A 23 -11.86 3.57 0.18
C GLY A 23 -11.89 2.12 0.65
N ALA A 24 -11.16 1.22 -0.01
CA ALA A 24 -11.02 -0.17 0.40
C ALA A 24 -10.34 -0.29 1.78
N PHE A 25 -9.22 0.42 1.98
CA PHE A 25 -8.53 0.45 3.28
C PHE A 25 -9.43 1.01 4.39
N LYS A 26 -10.20 2.07 4.13
CA LYS A 26 -11.15 2.62 5.13
C LYS A 26 -12.25 1.63 5.53
N ASN A 27 -12.58 0.67 4.68
CA ASN A 27 -13.61 -0.34 4.90
C ASN A 27 -13.03 -1.72 5.28
N ILE A 28 -11.73 -1.82 5.56
CA ILE A 28 -11.04 -3.10 5.75
C ILE A 28 -11.51 -3.88 6.99
N SER A 29 -12.12 -3.20 7.95
CA SER A 29 -12.73 -3.80 9.15
C SER A 29 -13.99 -4.61 8.85
N ASN A 30 -14.60 -4.41 7.68
CA ASN A 30 -15.81 -5.11 7.24
C ASN A 30 -15.50 -6.25 6.27
N THR A 31 -14.41 -6.13 5.50
CA THR A 31 -14.11 -7.02 4.37
C THR A 31 -12.60 -7.04 4.12
N PRO A 32 -11.98 -8.22 3.96
CA PRO A 32 -10.57 -8.32 3.61
C PRO A 32 -10.33 -7.74 2.21
N LEU A 33 -9.15 -7.18 2.02
CA LEU A 33 -8.73 -6.56 0.77
C LEU A 33 -7.73 -7.46 0.05
N LEU A 34 -8.06 -7.91 -1.15
CA LEU A 34 -7.15 -8.67 -2.01
C LEU A 34 -6.66 -7.79 -3.17
N ILE A 35 -5.36 -7.51 -3.15
CA ILE A 35 -4.66 -6.72 -4.16
C ILE A 35 -3.82 -7.66 -5.01
N TYR A 36 -4.06 -7.67 -6.32
CA TYR A 36 -3.40 -8.64 -7.19
C TYR A 36 -2.88 -8.02 -8.50
N GLY A 37 -1.79 -8.57 -9.02
CA GLY A 37 -1.24 -8.17 -10.32
C GLY A 37 0.26 -8.40 -10.41
N PRO A 38 0.87 -8.18 -11.60
CA PRO A 38 2.28 -8.51 -11.84
C PRO A 38 3.25 -7.88 -10.82
N THR A 39 4.41 -8.50 -10.65
CA THR A 39 5.53 -7.92 -9.90
C THR A 39 5.93 -6.57 -10.50
N GLY A 40 6.41 -5.65 -9.66
CA GLY A 40 6.89 -4.34 -10.11
C GLY A 40 5.78 -3.33 -10.46
N THR A 41 4.52 -3.63 -10.14
CA THR A 41 3.38 -2.70 -10.36
C THR A 41 3.15 -1.73 -9.19
N GLY A 42 3.91 -1.87 -8.09
CA GLY A 42 3.85 -0.99 -6.93
C GLY A 42 2.79 -1.36 -5.88
N LYS A 43 2.28 -2.60 -5.87
CA LYS A 43 1.29 -3.09 -4.88
C LYS A 43 1.75 -2.83 -3.45
N SER A 44 2.87 -3.42 -3.03
CA SER A 44 3.42 -3.27 -1.67
C SER A 44 3.73 -1.82 -1.29
N PHE A 45 4.14 -1.00 -2.27
CA PHE A 45 4.32 0.44 -2.07
C PHE A 45 3.00 1.11 -1.68
N HIS A 46 1.94 0.93 -2.47
CA HIS A 46 0.65 1.56 -2.18
C HIS A 46 0.03 1.05 -0.87
N ILE A 47 0.19 -0.25 -0.56
CA ILE A 47 -0.28 -0.84 0.71
C ILE A 47 0.35 -0.11 1.88
N ARG A 48 1.69 -0.03 1.92
CA ARG A 48 2.43 0.64 3.00
C ARG A 48 2.12 2.13 3.08
N SER A 49 2.08 2.82 1.94
CA SER A 49 1.81 4.26 1.90
C SER A 49 0.40 4.61 2.37
N ILE A 50 -0.61 3.82 2.01
CA ILE A 50 -1.99 4.07 2.43
C ILE A 50 -2.18 3.73 3.90
N ALA A 51 -1.60 2.62 4.38
CA ALA A 51 -1.62 2.28 5.80
C ALA A 51 -1.02 3.41 6.65
N ALA A 52 0.16 3.91 6.26
CA ALA A 52 0.79 5.05 6.93
C ALA A 52 -0.05 6.34 6.84
N MET A 53 -0.64 6.63 5.68
CA MET A 53 -1.50 7.80 5.47
C MET A 53 -2.76 7.76 6.36
N LEU A 54 -3.30 6.56 6.60
CA LEU A 54 -4.51 6.35 7.41
C LEU A 54 -4.22 6.06 8.89
N ASP A 55 -2.96 6.18 9.32
CA ASP A 55 -2.52 5.87 10.69
C ASP A 55 -2.94 4.45 11.12
N MET A 56 -2.75 3.49 10.20
CA MET A 56 -2.97 2.07 10.43
C MET A 56 -1.62 1.40 10.72
N GLN A 57 -1.60 0.58 11.77
CA GLN A 57 -0.47 -0.30 12.07
C GLN A 57 -0.52 -1.48 11.10
N LEU A 58 0.46 -1.56 10.20
CA LEU A 58 0.57 -2.65 9.24
C LEU A 58 1.55 -3.71 9.76
N GLU A 59 1.05 -4.89 10.12
CA GLU A 59 1.88 -6.04 10.53
C GLU A 59 2.05 -6.99 9.33
N TYR A 60 3.29 -7.12 8.86
CA TYR A 60 3.62 -8.09 7.82
C TYR A 60 3.77 -9.49 8.43
N VAL A 61 3.03 -10.46 7.89
CA VAL A 61 2.99 -11.83 8.41
C VAL A 61 3.43 -12.79 7.31
N MET A 62 4.51 -13.53 7.58
CA MET A 62 4.97 -14.58 6.67
C MET A 62 4.31 -15.94 6.92
N GLU A 63 3.79 -16.17 8.13
CA GLU A 63 3.17 -17.43 8.53
C GLU A 63 1.81 -17.14 9.17
N PRO A 64 0.73 -17.08 8.37
CA PRO A 64 -0.62 -16.74 8.85
C PRO A 64 -1.16 -17.74 9.88
N ASP A 65 -0.67 -18.99 9.86
CA ASP A 65 -1.08 -20.03 10.81
C ASP A 65 -0.67 -19.73 12.26
N LYS A 66 0.29 -18.82 12.49
CA LYS A 66 0.67 -18.34 13.82
C LYS A 66 -0.30 -17.32 14.41
N PHE A 67 -1.34 -16.93 13.66
CA PHE A 67 -2.35 -15.95 14.07
C PHE A 67 -3.57 -16.59 14.75
N SER A 68 -3.37 -17.63 15.57
CA SER A 68 -4.48 -18.17 16.37
C SER A 68 -4.73 -17.27 17.59
N GLY A 69 -5.81 -16.48 17.57
CA GLY A 69 -6.42 -15.89 18.78
C GLY A 69 -6.02 -14.47 19.18
N LYS A 70 -5.30 -13.70 18.34
CA LYS A 70 -5.06 -12.28 18.61
C LYS A 70 -6.25 -11.42 18.16
N THR A 71 -6.89 -10.74 19.11
CA THR A 71 -7.88 -9.69 18.80
C THR A 71 -7.16 -8.53 18.11
N LEU A 72 -7.45 -8.30 16.83
CA LEU A 72 -6.95 -7.14 16.11
C LEU A 72 -7.73 -5.89 16.54
N PHE A 73 -7.01 -4.87 17.04
CA PHE A 73 -7.60 -3.55 17.26
C PHE A 73 -8.02 -2.92 15.92
N LYS A 74 -8.97 -1.99 15.92
CA LYS A 74 -9.54 -1.37 14.70
C LYS A 74 -8.50 -0.78 13.72
N LYS A 75 -7.33 -0.33 14.22
CA LYS A 75 -6.25 0.24 13.41
C LYS A 75 -5.15 -0.75 13.04
N HIS A 76 -5.23 -1.98 13.53
CA HIS A 76 -4.23 -3.01 13.27
C HIS A 76 -4.63 -3.82 12.04
N VAL A 77 -3.83 -3.75 10.98
CA VAL A 77 -4.05 -4.40 9.71
C VAL A 77 -2.96 -5.44 9.47
N ILE A 78 -3.37 -6.69 9.27
CA ILE A 78 -2.48 -7.76 8.85
C ILE A 78 -2.23 -7.63 7.35
N TYR A 79 -0.98 -7.76 6.95
CA TYR A 79 -0.54 -7.78 5.57
C TYR A 79 0.15 -9.11 5.26
N ILE A 80 -0.38 -9.81 4.26
CA ILE A 80 0.13 -11.10 3.78
C ILE A 80 0.52 -10.93 2.31
N ASP A 81 1.74 -11.32 1.96
CA ASP A 81 2.18 -11.44 0.56
C ASP A 81 2.27 -12.94 0.24
N THR A 82 1.32 -13.44 -0.54
CA THR A 82 1.24 -14.87 -0.86
C THR A 82 0.61 -15.13 -2.23
N ASP A 83 1.06 -16.22 -2.85
CA ASP A 83 0.40 -16.84 -3.99
C ASP A 83 -0.09 -18.26 -3.68
N ASP A 84 -0.13 -18.62 -2.41
CA ASP A 84 -0.60 -19.92 -1.95
C ASP A 84 -1.92 -19.77 -1.21
N ILE A 85 -2.99 -20.30 -1.81
CA ILE A 85 -4.32 -20.33 -1.19
C ILE A 85 -4.34 -21.02 0.18
N ARG A 86 -3.36 -21.89 0.47
CA ARG A 86 -3.28 -22.58 1.77
C ARG A 86 -3.03 -21.59 2.91
N ASP A 87 -2.28 -20.53 2.66
CA ASP A 87 -1.96 -19.48 3.63
C ASP A 87 -3.20 -18.67 4.06
N LEU A 88 -4.28 -18.73 3.26
CA LEU A 88 -5.51 -18.00 3.53
C LEU A 88 -6.53 -18.77 4.38
N ARG A 89 -6.32 -20.08 4.61
CA ARG A 89 -7.32 -20.95 5.26
C ARG A 89 -7.70 -20.50 6.67
N ASN A 90 -6.76 -19.92 7.40
CA ASN A 90 -6.92 -19.52 8.80
C ASN A 90 -6.87 -18.00 9.00
N MET A 91 -6.99 -17.22 7.92
CA MET A 91 -6.86 -15.77 8.04
C MET A 91 -8.06 -15.13 8.78
N PRO A 92 -7.84 -14.02 9.49
CA PRO A 92 -8.94 -13.22 10.01
C PRO A 92 -9.86 -12.72 8.89
N ARG A 93 -11.15 -12.63 9.20
CA ARG A 93 -12.16 -12.16 8.22
C ARG A 93 -12.17 -10.65 8.04
N ASN A 94 -11.41 -9.90 8.81
CA ASN A 94 -11.37 -8.46 8.78
C ASN A 94 -9.97 -7.94 9.11
N ASN A 95 -9.71 -6.68 8.73
CA ASN A 95 -8.41 -6.04 8.89
C ASN A 95 -7.25 -6.82 8.26
N VAL A 96 -7.50 -7.45 7.09
CA VAL A 96 -6.48 -8.18 6.34
C VAL A 96 -6.33 -7.58 4.95
N VAL A 97 -5.08 -7.31 4.56
CA VAL A 97 -4.67 -7.07 3.17
C VAL A 97 -3.87 -8.26 2.68
N ILE A 98 -4.29 -8.82 1.56
CA ILE A 98 -3.58 -9.88 0.85
C ILE A 98 -2.99 -9.27 -0.42
N GLU A 99 -1.69 -9.41 -0.62
CA GLU A 99 -1.01 -9.15 -1.88
C GLU A 99 -0.76 -10.48 -2.59
N SER A 100 -1.04 -10.52 -3.90
CA SER A 100 -0.72 -11.67 -4.76
C SER A 100 -0.29 -11.23 -6.16
N ARG A 101 0.47 -12.07 -6.87
CA ARG A 101 0.77 -11.89 -8.29
C ARG A 101 -0.43 -12.18 -9.18
N CYS A 102 -1.30 -13.13 -8.80
CA CYS A 102 -2.42 -13.55 -9.64
C CYS A 102 -3.66 -13.95 -8.82
N ILE A 103 -4.84 -13.50 -9.25
CA ILE A 103 -6.11 -13.85 -8.61
C ILE A 103 -6.41 -15.35 -8.63
N SER A 104 -5.89 -16.09 -9.62
CA SER A 104 -6.09 -17.55 -9.69
C SER A 104 -5.37 -18.29 -8.57
N SER A 105 -4.28 -17.71 -8.05
CA SER A 105 -3.40 -18.33 -7.06
C SER A 105 -4.01 -18.37 -5.67
N VAL A 106 -4.84 -17.37 -5.36
CA VAL A 106 -5.53 -17.19 -4.07
C VAL A 106 -7.04 -17.38 -4.19
N GLY A 107 -7.51 -17.93 -5.31
CA GLY A 107 -8.93 -18.16 -5.56
C GLY A 107 -9.78 -16.89 -5.60
N ARG A 108 -11.04 -17.02 -6.03
CA ARG A 108 -12.03 -15.98 -5.73
C ARG A 108 -12.45 -16.16 -4.28
N GLU A 109 -11.68 -15.60 -3.36
CA GLU A 109 -12.13 -15.43 -1.98
C GLU A 109 -13.44 -14.66 -2.04
N ARG A 110 -14.58 -15.35 -1.86
CA ARG A 110 -15.90 -14.83 -2.27
C ARG A 110 -16.34 -13.58 -1.52
N ASN A 111 -15.66 -13.28 -0.42
CA ASN A 111 -15.95 -12.17 0.47
C ASN A 111 -14.75 -11.20 0.59
N ALA A 112 -13.87 -11.09 -0.40
CA ALA A 112 -12.80 -10.09 -0.42
C ALA A 112 -13.08 -8.96 -1.41
N MET A 113 -12.73 -7.74 -1.05
CA MET A 113 -12.69 -6.62 -2.00
C MET A 113 -11.49 -6.77 -2.91
N LEU A 114 -11.71 -6.77 -4.23
CA LEU A 114 -10.66 -7.06 -5.21
C LEU A 114 -10.12 -5.78 -5.85
N ILE A 115 -8.81 -5.54 -5.77
CA ILE A 115 -8.14 -4.44 -6.48
C ILE A 115 -7.03 -4.99 -7.40
N LYS A 116 -7.27 -4.93 -8.71
CA LYS A 116 -6.30 -5.35 -9.73
C LYS A 116 -5.25 -4.27 -9.97
N PHE A 117 -3.97 -4.59 -9.94
CA PHE A 117 -2.88 -3.76 -10.45
C PHE A 117 -2.51 -4.19 -11.88
N GLY A 118 -2.52 -3.23 -12.79
CA GLY A 118 -2.10 -3.44 -14.18
C GLY A 118 -0.63 -3.13 -14.38
N LYS A 119 -0.08 -3.51 -15.54
CA LYS A 119 1.26 -3.06 -15.95
C LYS A 119 1.32 -1.53 -15.91
N VAL A 120 2.43 -1.01 -15.39
CA VAL A 120 2.68 0.43 -15.36
C VAL A 120 3.48 0.80 -16.59
N SER A 121 3.02 1.79 -17.37
CA SER A 121 3.75 2.28 -18.54
C SER A 121 5.06 2.96 -18.12
N ALA A 122 6.11 2.82 -18.93
CA ALA A 122 7.38 3.53 -18.72
C ALA A 122 7.21 5.06 -18.61
N ILE A 123 6.24 5.65 -19.31
CA ILE A 123 5.93 7.08 -19.22
C ILE A 123 5.52 7.48 -17.80
N LYS A 124 4.59 6.74 -17.18
CA LYS A 124 4.19 6.96 -15.78
C LYS A 124 5.35 6.79 -14.81
N ILE A 125 6.18 5.77 -15.00
CA ILE A 125 7.38 5.57 -14.17
C ILE A 125 8.30 6.78 -14.26
N ARG A 126 8.61 7.25 -15.47
CA ARG A 126 9.44 8.45 -15.69
C ARG A 126 8.86 9.71 -15.05
N LYS A 127 7.53 9.89 -15.12
CA LYS A 127 6.85 11.02 -14.46
C LYS A 127 7.07 10.99 -12.95
N VAL A 128 6.81 9.86 -12.31
CA VAL A 128 7.01 9.69 -10.85
C VAL A 128 8.47 9.92 -10.47
N LEU A 129 9.41 9.36 -11.22
CA LEU A 129 10.85 9.56 -10.97
C LEU A 129 11.25 11.03 -11.06
N ARG A 130 10.75 11.77 -12.06
CA ARG A 130 11.02 13.20 -12.20
C ARG A 130 10.52 13.99 -10.99
N GLU A 131 9.27 13.77 -10.58
CA GLU A 131 8.68 14.44 -9.42
C GLU A 131 9.47 14.12 -8.13
N TYR A 132 9.96 12.89 -7.99
CA TYR A 132 10.83 12.49 -6.88
C TYR A 132 12.17 13.24 -6.91
N THR A 133 12.84 13.33 -8.07
CA THR A 133 14.11 14.07 -8.21
C THR A 133 13.94 15.56 -7.92
N GLU A 134 12.85 16.18 -8.38
CA GLU A 134 12.58 17.61 -8.15
C GLU A 134 12.33 17.89 -6.67
N SER A 135 11.54 17.04 -5.99
CA SER A 135 11.28 17.19 -4.55
C SER A 135 12.55 17.07 -3.71
N THR A 136 13.40 16.07 -3.97
CA THR A 136 14.66 15.86 -3.25
C THR A 136 15.68 16.98 -3.49
N THR A 137 15.74 17.51 -4.71
CA THR A 137 16.63 18.63 -5.05
C THR A 137 16.20 19.91 -4.34
N THR A 138 14.89 20.16 -4.27
CA THR A 138 14.31 21.33 -3.59
C THR A 138 14.58 21.28 -2.08
N THR A 139 14.36 20.12 -1.45
CA THR A 139 14.66 19.92 -0.02
C THR A 139 16.15 20.14 0.28
N ARG A 140 17.07 19.64 -0.57
CA ARG A 140 18.51 19.87 -0.39
C ARG A 140 18.89 21.36 -0.48
N ARG A 141 18.26 22.12 -1.37
CA ARG A 141 18.49 23.57 -1.51
C ARG A 141 18.00 24.35 -0.28
N LEU A 142 16.81 24.02 0.21
CA LEU A 142 16.24 24.64 1.43
C LEU A 142 17.10 24.36 2.66
N ASN A 143 17.55 23.12 2.86
CA ASN A 143 18.40 22.77 3.99
C ASN A 143 19.74 23.50 3.96
N ARG A 144 20.33 23.69 2.76
CA ARG A 144 21.57 24.45 2.59
C ARG A 144 21.40 25.95 2.87
N ALA A 145 20.28 26.53 2.45
CA ALA A 145 19.97 27.95 2.70
C ALA A 145 19.70 28.22 4.19
N CYS A 146 19.14 27.26 4.92
CA CYS A 146 18.89 27.39 6.36
C CYS A 146 20.18 27.32 7.18
N THR A 147 21.13 26.45 6.82
CA THR A 147 22.44 26.34 7.50
C THR A 147 23.36 27.55 7.30
N THR A 148 23.14 28.37 6.27
CA THR A 148 23.95 29.58 6.01
C THR A 148 23.48 30.81 6.80
N ASN A 149 22.31 30.78 7.44
CA ASN A 149 21.75 31.92 8.17
C ASN A 149 21.91 31.84 9.70
N GLU A 150 22.57 30.80 10.24
CA GLU A 150 22.88 30.68 11.68
C GLU A 150 24.32 31.09 12.03
N VAL A 151 25.06 31.65 11.07
CA VAL A 151 26.42 32.17 11.28
C VAL A 151 26.46 33.65 10.93
N LEU A 152 25.79 34.48 11.73
CA LEU A 152 26.00 35.93 11.84
C LEU A 152 25.60 36.42 13.22
#